data_AF-A0A351MDM6-F1
#
_entry.id   AF-A0A351MDM6-F1
#
_cell.length_a   1.000
_cell.length_b   1.000
_cell.length_c   1.000
_cell.angle_alpha   90.00
_cell.angle_beta   90.00
_cell.angle_gamma   90.00
#
_symmetry.space_group_name_H-M   'P 1'
#
loop_
_entity.id
_entity.type
_entity.pdbx_description
1 polymer ?
#
loop_
_entity_poly.entity_id
_entity_poly.type
_entity_poly.pdbx_seq_one_letter_code
_entity_poly.pdbx_strand_id
1 'polypeptide(L)'
;MGPVSVAVVETHLGGLLRSMVAHDGYGELRVESRILKRGQKEIILHFGHQYRFVVDIGPEPGRPAGPGWQPPAGSATEERSGAG
;
A
#
# COMPACT_ATOMS: atom_id res chain seq x y z
N MET A 1 -19.86 -27.19 -6.28
CA MET A 1 -18.99 -26.95 -5.11
C MET A 1 -19.88 -27.04 -3.86
N GLY A 2 -19.47 -27.81 -2.86
CA GLY A 2 -20.20 -27.89 -1.58
C GLY A 2 -20.06 -26.60 -0.75
N PRO A 3 -20.76 -26.49 0.39
CA PRO A 3 -20.67 -25.34 1.27
C PRO A 3 -19.23 -25.18 1.79
N VAL A 4 -18.72 -23.95 1.74
CA VAL A 4 -17.41 -23.61 2.32
C VAL A 4 -17.56 -23.51 3.83
N SER A 5 -16.73 -24.24 4.57
CA SER A 5 -16.72 -24.19 6.04
C SER A 5 -15.91 -22.99 6.54
N VAL A 6 -16.15 -22.60 7.79
CA VAL A 6 -15.36 -21.55 8.45
C VAL A 6 -13.87 -21.88 8.48
N ALA A 7 -13.49 -23.14 8.68
CA ALA A 7 -12.10 -23.58 8.70
C ALA A 7 -11.35 -23.30 7.37
N VAL A 8 -12.06 -23.40 6.23
CA VAL A 8 -11.49 -23.06 4.92
C VAL A 8 -11.24 -21.55 4.82
N VAL A 9 -12.18 -20.74 5.31
CA VAL A 9 -12.03 -19.27 5.35
C VAL A 9 -10.86 -18.87 6.24
N GLU A 10 -10.73 -19.47 7.43
CA GLU A 10 -9.61 -19.24 8.36
C GLU A 10 -8.26 -19.61 7.72
N THR A 11 -8.20 -20.73 7.01
CA THR A 11 -7.01 -21.17 6.30
C THR A 11 -6.59 -20.14 5.24
N HIS A 12 -7.55 -19.64 4.45
CA HIS A 12 -7.30 -18.58 3.47
C HIS A 12 -6.86 -17.28 4.13
N LEU A 13 -7.60 -16.80 5.14
CA LEU A 13 -7.29 -15.57 5.86
C LEU A 13 -5.88 -15.61 6.44
N GLY A 14 -5.49 -16.72 7.07
CA GLY A 14 -4.14 -16.91 7.58
C GLY A 14 -3.08 -16.87 6.48
N GLY A 15 -3.38 -17.38 5.29
CA GLY A 15 -2.51 -17.27 4.11
C GLY A 15 -2.29 -15.83 3.67
N LEU A 16 -3.38 -15.06 3.53
CA LEU A 16 -3.32 -13.64 3.15
C LEU A 16 -2.57 -12.81 4.19
N LEU A 17 -2.82 -13.06 5.48
CA LEU A 17 -2.12 -12.40 6.58
C LEU A 17 -0.62 -12.69 6.55
N ARG A 18 -0.21 -13.96 6.34
CA ARG A 18 1.22 -14.31 6.21
C ARG A 18 1.87 -13.57 5.04
N SER A 19 1.20 -13.51 3.89
CA SER A 19 1.70 -12.77 2.72
C SER A 19 1.82 -11.27 3.00
N MET A 20 0.88 -10.68 3.76
CA MET A 20 0.94 -9.28 4.16
C MET A 20 2.11 -9.00 5.11
N VAL A 21 2.33 -9.87 6.10
CA VAL A 21 3.43 -9.73 7.08
C VAL A 21 4.80 -9.89 6.41
N ALA A 22 4.90 -10.74 5.38
CA ALA A 22 6.14 -10.93 4.62
C ALA A 22 6.43 -9.80 3.61
N HIS A 23 5.47 -8.89 3.36
CA HIS A 23 5.61 -7.82 2.39
C HIS A 23 6.38 -6.63 2.99
N ASP A 24 7.46 -6.20 2.33
CA ASP A 24 8.25 -5.02 2.72
C ASP A 24 7.59 -3.74 2.20
N GLY A 25 6.52 -3.32 2.88
CA GLY A 25 5.74 -2.14 2.54
C GLY A 25 4.36 -2.13 3.17
N TYR A 26 3.51 -1.22 2.71
CA TYR A 26 2.13 -1.16 3.19
C TYR A 26 1.24 -2.18 2.46
N GLY A 27 0.40 -2.89 3.22
CA GLY A 27 -0.66 -3.73 2.71
C GLY A 27 -1.99 -3.46 3.41
N GLU A 28 -3.10 -3.72 2.73
CA GLU A 28 -4.45 -3.65 3.29
C GLU A 28 -5.13 -5.01 3.15
N LEU A 29 -5.71 -5.49 4.26
CA LEU A 29 -6.56 -6.67 4.30
C LEU A 29 -7.89 -6.27 4.93
N ARG A 30 -8.97 -6.39 4.17
CA ARG A 30 -10.33 -6.07 4.63
C ARG A 30 -11.22 -7.30 4.53
N VAL A 31 -11.93 -7.57 5.62
CA VAL A 31 -12.91 -8.65 5.72
C VAL A 31 -14.29 -8.05 5.84
N GLU A 32 -15.17 -8.36 4.88
CA GLU A 32 -16.60 -8.05 4.99
C GLU A 32 -17.41 -9.32 5.25
N SER A 33 -18.47 -9.18 6.06
CA SER A 33 -19.38 -10.26 6.38
C SER A 33 -20.82 -9.80 6.15
N ARG A 34 -21.58 -10.55 5.36
CA ARG A 34 -23.00 -10.26 5.09
C ARG A 34 -23.85 -11.47 5.45
N ILE A 35 -24.91 -11.23 6.22
CA ILE A 35 -25.92 -12.26 6.48
C ILE A 35 -26.82 -12.33 5.26
N LEU A 36 -26.91 -13.51 4.65
CA LEU A 36 -27.79 -13.76 3.52
C LEU A 36 -29.11 -14.39 4.00
N LYS A 37 -30.06 -14.49 3.07
CA LYS A 37 -31.31 -15.22 3.31
C LYS A 37 -31.01 -16.70 3.60
N ARG A 38 -31.89 -17.35 4.38
CA ARG A 38 -31.81 -18.79 4.73
C ARG A 38 -30.59 -19.18 5.59
N GLY A 39 -30.11 -18.27 6.44
CA GLY A 39 -29.04 -18.58 7.41
C GLY A 39 -27.66 -18.76 6.80
N GLN A 40 -27.49 -18.39 5.53
CA GLN A 40 -26.18 -18.37 4.89
C GLN A 40 -25.42 -17.10 5.26
N LYS A 41 -24.09 -17.18 5.29
CA LYS A 41 -23.21 -16.05 5.55
C LYS A 41 -22.24 -15.93 4.39
N GLU A 42 -22.17 -14.75 3.80
CA GLU A 42 -21.17 -14.40 2.80
C GLU A 42 -19.98 -13.74 3.49
N ILE A 43 -18.77 -14.18 3.16
CA ILE A 43 -17.52 -13.58 3.61
C ILE A 43 -16.75 -13.13 2.38
N ILE A 44 -16.36 -11.85 2.35
CA ILE A 44 -15.60 -11.24 1.26
C ILE A 44 -14.25 -10.84 1.82
N LEU A 45 -13.17 -11.29 1.18
CA LEU A 45 -11.79 -10.96 1.53
C LEU A 45 -11.22 -10.05 0.45
N HIS A 46 -10.94 -8.80 0.79
CA HIS A 46 -10.19 -7.90 -0.06
C HIS A 46 -8.72 -7.99 0.30
N PHE A 47 -7.91 -8.44 -0.65
CA PHE A 47 -6.46 -8.54 -0.54
C PHE A 47 -5.83 -8.32 -1.92
N GLY A 48 -5.03 -7.26 -2.08
CA GLY A 48 -4.45 -6.93 -3.37
C GLY A 48 -4.21 -5.43 -3.59
N HIS A 49 -3.96 -5.08 -4.85
CA HIS A 49 -3.25 -3.87 -5.25
C HIS A 49 -3.86 -2.57 -4.74
N GLN A 50 -3.10 -1.88 -3.90
CA GLN A 50 -3.25 -0.48 -3.61
C GLN A 50 -2.19 0.29 -4.41
N TYR A 51 -2.62 1.19 -5.30
CA TYR A 51 -1.72 2.05 -6.03
C TYR A 51 -1.37 3.24 -5.15
N ARG A 52 -0.12 3.27 -4.66
CA ARG A 52 0.42 4.38 -3.89
C ARG A 52 1.46 5.09 -4.74
N PHE A 53 1.27 6.39 -4.90
CA PHE A 53 2.26 7.27 -5.48
C PHE A 53 2.80 8.13 -4.36
N VAL A 54 4.11 8.06 -4.13
CA VAL A 54 4.81 9.12 -3.40
C VAL A 54 5.20 10.13 -4.46
N VAL A 55 4.53 11.27 -4.45
CA VAL A 55 4.81 12.36 -5.40
C VAL A 55 5.65 13.38 -4.64
N ASP A 56 6.90 13.53 -5.03
CA ASP A 56 7.73 14.63 -4.59
C ASP A 56 7.14 15.91 -5.15
N ILE A 57 6.56 16.72 -4.28
CA ILE A 57 6.22 18.10 -4.62
C ILE A 57 7.52 18.86 -4.43
N GLY A 58 8.28 19.03 -5.51
CA GLY A 58 9.45 19.91 -5.51
C GLY A 58 9.07 21.30 -4.97
N PRO A 59 10.05 22.11 -4.55
CA PRO A 59 9.76 23.46 -4.10
C PRO A 59 9.02 24.18 -5.23
N GLU A 60 7.75 24.49 -5.01
CA GLU A 60 7.01 25.38 -5.89
C GLU A 60 7.87 26.65 -6.03
N PRO A 61 8.05 27.24 -7.23
CA PRO A 61 8.77 28.49 -7.35
C PRO A 61 8.11 29.54 -6.45
N GLY A 62 8.75 29.84 -5.30
CA GLY A 62 8.25 30.76 -4.28
C GLY A 62 7.77 30.13 -2.96
N ARG A 63 7.71 28.80 -2.82
CA ARG A 63 7.39 28.14 -1.54
C ARG A 63 8.67 27.77 -0.78
N PRO A 64 8.92 28.32 0.42
CA PRO A 64 10.09 27.93 1.20
C PRO A 64 10.01 26.44 1.54
N ALA A 65 11.14 25.74 1.44
CA ALA A 65 11.25 24.36 1.89
C ALA A 65 10.75 24.28 3.34
N GLY A 66 9.76 23.42 3.59
CA GLY A 66 9.27 23.20 4.94
C GLY A 66 10.42 22.73 5.86
N PRO A 67 10.32 22.95 7.18
CA PRO A 67 11.38 22.56 8.11
C PRO A 67 11.43 21.03 8.20
N GLY A 68 12.30 20.38 7.42
CA GLY A 68 12.50 18.94 7.60
C GLY A 68 13.14 18.12 6.48
N TRP A 69 13.48 18.67 5.32
CA TRP A 69 14.25 17.92 4.32
C TRP A 69 15.55 18.64 3.97
N GLN A 70 16.68 18.06 4.36
CA GLN A 70 18.00 18.46 3.89
C GLN A 70 18.43 17.45 2.81
N PRO A 71 18.78 17.89 1.59
CA PRO A 71 19.32 16.99 0.58
C PRO A 71 20.61 16.33 1.11
N PRO A 72 20.91 15.08 0.70
CA PRO A 72 22.19 14.47 1.02
C PRO A 72 23.32 15.33 0.43
N ALA A 73 24.37 15.54 1.23
CA ALA A 73 25.54 16.31 0.82
C ALA A 73 26.12 15.73 -0.48
N GLY A 74 26.01 16.48 -1.58
CA GLY A 74 26.55 16.10 -2.88
C GLY A 74 25.60 16.21 -4.07
N SER A 75 24.30 16.46 -3.88
CA SER A 75 23.34 16.63 -4.99
C SER A 75 23.32 18.04 -5.58
N ALA A 76 24.48 18.71 -5.65
CA ALA A 76 24.60 19.89 -6.49
C ALA A 76 24.64 19.41 -7.94
N THR A 77 23.58 19.69 -8.70
CA THR A 77 23.61 19.62 -10.16
C THR A 77 24.68 20.62 -10.61
N GLU A 78 25.90 20.13 -10.79
CA GLU A 78 27.00 20.92 -11.33
C GLU A 78 26.74 21.08 -12.83
N GLU A 79 25.87 22.03 -13.19
CA GLU A 79 25.82 22.58 -14.55
C GLU A 79 27.17 23.26 -14.82
N ARG A 80 28.12 22.47 -15.34
CA ARG A 80 29.32 23.02 -15.97
C ARG A 80 28.90 23.75 -17.23
N SER A 81 28.66 25.04 -17.09
CA SER A 81 28.77 26.00 -18.18
C SER A 81 30.21 25.93 -18.71
N GLY A 82 30.41 25.14 -19.77
CA GLY A 82 31.60 25.18 -20.59
C GLY A 82 31.50 26.36 -21.53
N ALA A 83 32.23 27.43 -21.21
CA ALA A 83 32.57 28.48 -22.16
C ALA A 83 33.39 27.89 -23.31
N GLY A 84 33.06 28.29 -24.54
CA GLY A 84 33.80 28.03 -25.77
C GLY A 84 33.28 28.94 -26.86
#